data_AF-A0A831K9Y6-F1
#
_entry.id   AF-A0A831K9Y6-F1
#
_cell.length_a   1.000
_cell.length_b   1.000
_cell.length_c   1.000
_cell.angle_alpha   90.00
_cell.angle_beta   90.00
_cell.angle_gamma   90.00
#
_symmetry.space_group_name_H-M   'P 1'
#
loop_
_entity.id
_entity.type
_entity.pdbx_description
1 polymer ?
#
loop_
_entity_poly.entity_id
_entity_poly.type
_entity_poly.pdbx_seq_one_letter_code
_entity_poly.pdbx_strand_id
1 'polypeptide(L)'
;ERISDVPELINYYLKYFSTLYNKSNINFSDKGITELKNYSWPGNVRELSNVIERVVLLTKKNTIRYSDIHDSLKKGRMNAEGVNQFVIDIPQHGISLEEVEHKVVADVLKMYDWNKSETASFLHISRPRLRRIIEKAGLVQNRQK
;
A
#
# COMPACT_ATOMS: atom_id res chain seq x y z
N GLU A 1 6.55 7.57 -22.08
CA GLU A 1 7.84 8.18 -21.72
C GLU A 1 7.88 8.49 -20.23
N ARG A 2 8.55 7.67 -19.39
CA ARG A 2 8.84 7.95 -17.94
C ARG A 2 9.96 7.06 -17.35
N ILE A 3 10.73 6.35 -18.17
CA ILE A 3 11.78 5.41 -17.70
C ILE A 3 13.10 6.16 -17.43
N SER A 4 13.31 7.30 -18.08
CA SER A 4 14.57 8.05 -18.06
C SER A 4 14.90 8.68 -16.70
N ASP A 5 13.88 9.01 -15.88
CA ASP A 5 14.07 9.75 -14.62
C ASP A 5 14.22 8.84 -13.39
N VAL A 6 14.02 7.52 -13.56
CA VAL A 6 14.07 6.55 -12.46
C VAL A 6 15.39 6.58 -11.68
N PRO A 7 16.59 6.65 -12.32
CA PRO A 7 17.85 6.74 -11.59
C PRO A 7 17.97 7.97 -10.69
N GLU A 8 17.50 9.14 -11.16
CA GLU A 8 17.54 10.38 -10.40
C GLU A 8 16.55 10.35 -9.23
N LEU A 9 15.35 9.83 -9.48
CA LEU A 9 14.30 9.66 -8.46
C LEU A 9 14.73 8.70 -7.35
N ILE A 10 15.43 7.61 -7.68
CA ILE A 10 15.98 6.69 -6.68
C ILE A 10 16.88 7.44 -5.69
N ASN A 11 17.80 8.26 -6.21
CA ASN A 11 18.73 9.03 -5.38
C ASN A 11 18.00 10.11 -4.57
N TYR A 12 17.03 10.79 -5.19
CA TYR A 12 16.20 11.78 -4.52
C TYR A 12 15.46 11.19 -3.31
N TYR A 13 14.69 10.11 -3.51
CA TYR A 13 13.92 9.49 -2.44
C TYR A 13 14.82 8.88 -1.36
N LEU A 14 15.94 8.25 -1.74
CA LEU A 14 16.91 7.73 -0.78
C LEU A 14 17.38 8.84 0.17
N LYS A 15 17.77 9.99 -0.39
CA LYS A 15 18.21 11.15 0.40
C LYS A 15 17.09 11.68 1.27
N TYR A 16 15.90 11.87 0.70
CA TYR A 16 14.71 12.38 1.41
C TYR A 16 14.37 11.53 2.64
N PHE A 17 14.19 10.21 2.47
CA PHE A 17 13.80 9.32 3.57
C PHE A 17 14.93 9.07 4.56
N SER A 18 16.18 9.06 4.11
CA SER A 18 17.34 8.96 5.02
C SER A 18 17.40 10.16 5.97
N THR A 19 17.14 11.37 5.47
CA THR A 19 17.00 12.58 6.30
C THR A 19 15.77 12.48 7.21
N LEU A 20 14.60 12.12 6.67
CA LEU A 20 13.35 12.04 7.43
C LEU A 20 13.44 11.09 8.64
N TYR A 21 14.10 9.94 8.49
CA TYR A 21 14.25 8.94 9.54
C TYR A 21 15.57 9.03 10.31
N ASN A 22 16.31 10.13 10.14
CA ASN A 22 17.58 10.39 10.81
C ASN A 22 18.60 9.23 10.66
N LYS A 23 18.67 8.64 9.46
CA LYS A 23 19.63 7.59 9.12
C LYS A 23 20.72 8.14 8.23
N SER A 24 21.95 8.14 8.71
CA SER A 24 23.12 8.59 7.96
C SER A 24 23.78 7.44 7.20
N ASN A 25 24.43 7.76 6.07
CA ASN A 25 25.24 6.83 5.26
C ASN A 25 24.49 5.62 4.69
N ILE A 26 23.18 5.70 4.46
CA ILE A 26 22.45 4.65 3.75
C ILE A 26 22.75 4.72 2.26
N ASN A 27 23.13 3.57 1.71
CA ASN A 27 23.29 3.36 0.28
C ASN A 27 22.62 2.07 -0.16
N PHE A 28 22.31 1.96 -1.45
CA PHE A 28 21.92 0.70 -2.06
C PHE A 28 23.15 -0.11 -2.49
N SER A 29 23.07 -1.43 -2.43
CA SER A 29 24.00 -2.30 -3.15
C SER A 29 23.82 -2.16 -4.67
N ASP A 30 24.87 -2.41 -5.46
CA ASP A 30 24.82 -2.32 -6.93
C ASP A 30 23.70 -3.20 -7.53
N LYS A 31 23.55 -4.41 -6.99
CA LYS A 31 22.46 -5.33 -7.37
C LYS A 31 21.07 -4.77 -7.01
N GLY A 32 20.97 -4.06 -5.88
CA GLY A 32 19.73 -3.40 -5.46
C GLY A 32 19.34 -2.25 -6.37
N ILE A 33 20.29 -1.37 -6.71
CA ILE A 33 20.05 -0.27 -7.68
C ILE A 33 19.62 -0.83 -9.02
N THR A 34 20.29 -1.90 -9.48
CA THR A 34 19.97 -2.55 -10.76
C THR A 34 18.54 -3.10 -10.77
N GLU A 35 18.10 -3.74 -9.69
CA GLU A 35 16.71 -4.21 -9.55
C GLU A 35 15.70 -3.05 -9.64
N LEU A 36 15.96 -1.95 -8.93
CA LEU A 36 15.09 -0.77 -8.97
C LEU A 36 15.03 -0.13 -10.37
N LYS A 37 16.13 -0.12 -11.11
CA LYS A 37 16.18 0.40 -12.49
C LYS A 37 15.46 -0.49 -13.50
N ASN A 38 15.53 -1.81 -13.32
CA ASN A 38 14.96 -2.78 -14.25
C ASN A 38 13.47 -3.07 -13.97
N TYR A 39 12.94 -2.63 -12.84
CA TYR A 39 11.53 -2.80 -12.53
C TYR A 39 10.66 -1.85 -13.37
N SER A 40 9.50 -2.34 -13.83
CA SER A 40 8.63 -1.59 -14.75
C SER A 40 7.82 -0.47 -14.08
N TRP A 41 7.76 -0.44 -12.75
CA TRP A 41 7.02 0.55 -11.95
C TRP A 41 5.57 0.77 -12.42
N PRO A 42 4.73 -0.28 -12.46
CA PRO A 42 3.35 -0.18 -12.92
C PRO A 42 2.51 0.84 -12.14
N GLY A 43 2.82 1.09 -10.87
CA GLY A 43 2.19 2.09 -9.99
C GLY A 43 2.79 3.50 -10.09
N ASN A 44 3.60 3.78 -11.12
CA ASN A 44 4.30 5.05 -11.33
C ASN A 44 5.33 5.39 -10.21
N VAL A 45 5.81 6.63 -10.22
CA VAL A 45 6.78 7.18 -9.25
C VAL A 45 6.35 7.07 -7.78
N ARG A 46 5.04 6.92 -7.49
CA ARG A 46 4.56 6.69 -6.13
C ARG A 46 4.93 5.30 -5.62
N GLU A 47 4.88 4.28 -6.47
CA GLU A 47 5.30 2.93 -6.09
C GLU A 47 6.80 2.91 -5.78
N LEU A 48 7.61 3.59 -6.61
CA LEU A 48 9.04 3.79 -6.36
C LEU A 48 9.29 4.46 -5.00
N SER A 49 8.60 5.57 -4.72
CA SER A 49 8.69 6.28 -3.44
C SER A 49 8.39 5.35 -2.26
N ASN A 50 7.27 4.61 -2.32
CA ASN A 50 6.83 3.73 -1.23
C ASN A 50 7.80 2.58 -0.98
N VAL A 51 8.34 1.99 -2.05
CA VAL A 51 9.34 0.91 -1.94
C VAL A 51 10.61 1.46 -1.28
N ILE A 52 11.09 2.63 -1.71
CA ILE A 52 12.30 3.26 -1.16
C ILE A 52 12.08 3.65 0.31
N GLU A 53 10.95 4.27 0.65
CA GLU A 53 10.58 4.62 2.02
C GLU A 53 10.65 3.38 2.92
N ARG A 54 10.01 2.29 2.48
CA ARG A 54 9.94 1.02 3.22
C ARG A 54 11.31 0.41 3.47
N VAL A 55 12.17 0.32 2.46
CA VAL A 55 13.51 -0.26 2.64
C VAL A 55 14.40 0.63 3.51
N VAL A 56 14.28 1.95 3.42
CA VAL A 56 15.02 2.90 4.27
C VAL A 56 14.53 2.81 5.72
N LEU A 57 13.22 2.69 5.95
CA LEU A 57 12.64 2.54 7.28
C LEU A 57 13.08 1.22 7.94
N LEU A 58 13.03 0.11 7.20
CA LEU A 58 13.29 -1.23 7.73
C LEU A 58 14.78 -1.59 7.80
N THR A 59 15.65 -0.93 7.03
CA THR A 59 17.07 -1.28 7.05
C THR A 59 17.70 -0.98 8.42
N LYS A 60 18.35 -1.99 8.99
CA LYS A 60 19.17 -1.85 10.22
C LYS A 60 20.64 -1.58 9.91
N LYS A 61 21.00 -1.58 8.62
CA LYS A 61 22.37 -1.43 8.13
C LYS A 61 22.47 -0.23 7.19
N ASN A 62 23.69 0.24 7.01
CA ASN A 62 24.00 1.33 6.07
C ASN A 62 23.91 0.90 4.60
N THR A 63 23.73 -0.39 4.31
CA THR A 63 23.60 -0.90 2.94
C THR A 63 22.31 -1.68 2.76
N ILE A 64 21.43 -1.17 1.90
CA ILE A 64 20.20 -1.83 1.46
C ILE A 64 20.56 -2.83 0.36
N ARG A 65 20.33 -4.11 0.62
CA ARG A 65 20.70 -5.21 -0.27
C ARG A 65 19.62 -5.48 -1.31
N TYR A 66 20.00 -6.19 -2.36
CA TYR A 66 19.07 -6.77 -3.32
C TYR A 66 17.89 -7.50 -2.65
N SER A 67 18.15 -8.32 -1.63
CA SER A 67 17.10 -9.05 -0.92
C SER A 67 16.08 -8.13 -0.27
N ASP A 68 16.51 -6.99 0.29
CA ASP A 68 15.62 -6.06 0.98
C ASP A 68 14.66 -5.36 -0.01
N ILE A 69 15.17 -5.05 -1.21
CA ILE A 69 14.40 -4.48 -2.31
C ILE A 69 13.50 -5.53 -2.94
N HIS A 70 14.04 -6.70 -3.28
CA HIS A 70 13.29 -7.78 -3.89
C HIS A 70 12.16 -8.24 -2.98
N ASP A 71 12.43 -8.34 -1.67
CA ASP A 71 11.41 -8.59 -0.66
C ASP A 71 10.44 -7.43 -0.58
N SER A 72 10.86 -6.16 -0.66
CA SER A 72 9.95 -5.01 -0.63
C SER A 72 9.11 -4.84 -1.89
N LEU A 73 9.57 -5.33 -3.04
CA LEU A 73 8.82 -5.40 -4.30
C LEU A 73 7.85 -6.58 -4.28
N LYS A 74 8.29 -7.76 -3.81
CA LYS A 74 7.40 -8.90 -3.56
C LYS A 74 6.38 -8.60 -2.49
N LYS A 75 6.77 -7.90 -1.41
CA LYS A 75 5.90 -7.31 -0.39
C LYS A 75 5.20 -6.05 -0.89
N GLY A 76 5.57 -5.45 -2.01
CA GLY A 76 4.70 -4.47 -2.68
C GLY A 76 3.50 -5.20 -3.27
N ARG A 77 3.75 -6.43 -3.76
CA ARG A 77 2.74 -7.36 -4.25
C ARG A 77 2.05 -8.18 -3.14
N MET A 78 2.71 -8.42 -2.01
CA MET A 78 2.22 -9.22 -0.87
C MET A 78 1.84 -8.37 0.35
N ASN A 79 2.29 -7.12 0.46
CA ASN A 79 1.95 -6.18 1.53
C ASN A 79 1.25 -4.89 0.97
N ALA A 80 -0.07 -4.77 0.73
CA ALA A 80 -1.27 -5.52 1.14
C ALA A 80 -1.44 -5.91 2.64
N GLU A 81 -0.37 -6.06 3.40
CA GLU A 81 -0.27 -6.76 4.69
C GLU A 81 1.09 -6.44 5.35
N GLY A 82 1.18 -5.39 6.17
CA GLY A 82 2.37 -5.23 7.05
C GLY A 82 2.75 -3.79 7.40
N VAL A 83 2.28 -2.82 6.62
CA VAL A 83 1.90 -1.50 7.14
C VAL A 83 0.43 -1.41 6.80
N ASN A 84 -0.44 -1.26 7.80
CA ASN A 84 -1.91 -1.30 7.64
C ASN A 84 -2.38 0.00 6.94
N GLN A 85 -1.83 0.27 5.76
CA GLN A 85 -2.16 1.43 4.94
C GLN A 85 -3.26 0.99 3.99
N PHE A 86 -4.46 1.47 4.27
CA PHE A 86 -5.61 1.30 3.38
C PHE A 86 -5.37 2.12 2.12
N VAL A 87 -4.94 1.46 1.04
CA VAL A 87 -4.69 2.12 -0.25
C VAL A 87 -5.97 2.09 -1.08
N ILE A 88 -6.61 3.25 -1.22
CA ILE A 88 -7.67 3.45 -2.22
C ILE A 88 -6.99 3.99 -3.48
N ASP A 89 -7.04 3.22 -4.57
CA ASP A 89 -6.64 3.75 -5.88
C ASP A 89 -7.74 4.68 -6.39
N ILE A 90 -7.42 5.98 -6.51
CA ILE A 90 -8.35 6.99 -7.01
C ILE A 90 -8.07 7.16 -8.51
N PRO A 91 -8.98 6.69 -9.39
CA PRO A 91 -8.79 6.81 -10.83
C PRO A 91 -8.82 8.26 -11.28
N GLN A 92 -8.14 8.57 -12.40
CA GLN A 92 -8.06 9.95 -12.93
C GLN A 92 -9.42 10.54 -13.34
N HIS A 93 -10.40 9.70 -13.64
CA HIS A 93 -11.78 10.13 -13.95
C HIS A 93 -12.65 10.35 -12.70
N GLY A 94 -12.08 10.19 -11.49
CA GLY A 94 -12.79 10.30 -10.22
C GLY A 94 -13.47 8.99 -9.80
N ILE A 95 -13.77 8.88 -8.51
CA ILE A 95 -14.53 7.77 -7.91
C ILE A 95 -15.59 8.35 -6.98
N SER A 96 -16.74 7.71 -6.87
CA SER A 96 -17.75 8.14 -5.91
C SER A 96 -17.35 7.71 -4.49
N LEU A 97 -17.66 8.55 -3.50
CA LEU A 97 -17.48 8.17 -2.09
C LEU A 97 -18.32 6.94 -1.72
N GLU A 98 -19.47 6.77 -2.36
CA GLU A 98 -20.34 5.61 -2.17
C GLU A 98 -19.66 4.31 -2.58
N GLU A 99 -18.96 4.27 -3.73
CA GLU A 99 -18.18 3.11 -4.14
C GLU A 99 -17.01 2.80 -3.20
N VAL A 100 -16.38 3.84 -2.65
CA VAL A 100 -15.32 3.67 -1.63
C VAL A 100 -15.91 3.07 -0.36
N GLU A 101 -17.03 3.60 0.13
CA GLU A 101 -17.74 3.07 1.30
C GLU A 101 -18.16 1.61 1.09
N HIS A 102 -18.66 1.26 -0.10
CA HIS A 102 -19.07 -0.10 -0.44
C HIS A 102 -17.91 -1.08 -0.34
N LYS A 103 -16.74 -0.74 -0.90
CA LYS A 103 -15.53 -1.57 -0.84
C LYS A 103 -15.05 -1.75 0.60
N VAL A 104 -14.93 -0.64 1.34
CA VAL A 104 -14.51 -0.66 2.76
C VAL A 104 -15.42 -1.56 3.59
N VAL A 105 -16.74 -1.38 3.48
CA VAL A 105 -17.71 -2.15 4.25
C VAL A 105 -17.66 -3.64 3.89
N ALA A 106 -17.52 -3.98 2.61
CA ALA A 106 -17.43 -5.37 2.17
C ALA A 106 -16.19 -6.08 2.74
N ASP A 107 -15.04 -5.41 2.77
CA ASP A 107 -13.80 -5.99 3.26
C ASP A 107 -13.82 -6.17 4.78
N VAL A 108 -14.31 -5.18 5.53
CA VAL A 108 -14.46 -5.31 7.00
C VAL A 108 -15.51 -6.36 7.38
N LEU A 109 -16.61 -6.47 6.63
CA LEU A 109 -17.59 -7.53 6.86
C LEU A 109 -16.96 -8.92 6.71
N LYS A 110 -16.11 -9.14 5.70
CA LYS A 110 -15.40 -10.41 5.54
C LYS A 110 -14.40 -10.65 6.68
N MET A 111 -13.67 -9.62 7.10
CA MET A 111 -12.71 -9.68 8.20
C MET A 111 -13.35 -10.12 9.53
N TYR A 112 -14.60 -9.72 9.76
CA TYR A 112 -15.35 -10.02 10.98
C TYR A 112 -16.43 -11.09 10.77
N ASP A 113 -16.29 -11.98 9.78
CA ASP A 113 -17.23 -13.10 9.51
C ASP A 113 -18.70 -12.66 9.41
N TRP A 114 -18.94 -11.50 8.79
CA TRP A 114 -20.23 -10.83 8.64
C TRP A 114 -20.90 -10.43 9.96
N ASN A 115 -20.13 -10.32 11.05
CA ASN A 115 -20.62 -9.76 12.31
C ASN A 115 -20.83 -8.25 12.18
N LYS A 116 -22.09 -7.87 11.91
CA LYS A 116 -22.51 -6.48 11.71
C LYS A 116 -22.26 -5.58 12.93
N SER A 117 -22.26 -6.14 14.14
CA SER A 117 -22.02 -5.35 15.36
C SER A 117 -20.55 -4.96 15.49
N GLU A 118 -19.65 -5.93 15.31
CA GLU A 118 -18.20 -5.71 15.32
C GLU A 118 -17.76 -4.83 14.15
N THR A 119 -18.30 -5.09 12.96
CA THR A 119 -18.02 -4.28 11.75
C THR A 119 -18.40 -2.81 11.97
N ALA A 120 -19.58 -2.53 12.54
CA ALA A 120 -20.03 -1.16 12.81
C ALA A 120 -19.13 -0.47 13.86
N SER A 121 -18.73 -1.22 14.89
CA SER A 121 -17.81 -0.72 15.93
C SER A 121 -16.42 -0.40 15.36
N PHE A 122 -15.85 -1.31 14.56
CA PHE A 122 -14.56 -1.16 13.91
C PHE A 122 -14.52 0.05 12.96
N LEU A 123 -15.60 0.24 12.19
CA LEU A 123 -15.73 1.39 11.29
C LEU A 123 -16.12 2.69 11.99
N HIS A 124 -16.35 2.67 13.30
CA HIS A 124 -16.86 3.80 14.08
C HIS A 124 -18.14 4.43 13.49
N ILE A 125 -19.07 3.59 13.01
CA ILE A 125 -20.36 4.02 12.47
C ILE A 125 -21.52 3.39 13.21
N SER A 126 -22.69 4.01 13.10
CA SER A 126 -23.92 3.45 13.65
C SER A 126 -24.37 2.21 12.86
N ARG A 127 -24.94 1.21 13.56
CA ARG A 127 -25.52 0.02 12.91
C ARG A 127 -26.57 0.37 11.83
N PRO A 128 -27.43 1.40 12.00
CA PRO A 128 -28.32 1.85 10.92
C PRO A 128 -27.57 2.35 9.68
N ARG A 129 -26.45 3.07 9.83
CA ARG A 129 -25.62 3.52 8.69
C ARG A 129 -25.00 2.33 7.98
N LEU A 130 -24.41 1.39 8.72
CA LEU A 130 -23.87 0.15 8.16
C LEU A 130 -24.92 -0.61 7.36
N ARG A 131 -26.15 -0.77 7.90
CA ARG A 131 -27.25 -1.46 7.22
C ARG A 131 -27.61 -0.81 5.88
N ARG A 132 -27.73 0.53 5.85
CA ARG A 132 -28.03 1.26 4.60
C ARG A 132 -26.95 1.05 3.55
N ILE A 133 -25.67 1.02 3.94
CA ILE A 133 -24.57 0.77 3.01
C ILE A 133 -24.65 -0.66 2.46
N ILE A 134 -24.90 -1.66 3.31
CA ILE A 134 -25.07 -3.07 2.89
C ILE A 134 -26.21 -3.24 1.87
N GLU A 135 -27.36 -2.61 2.14
CA GLU A 135 -28.54 -2.67 1.26
C GLU A 135 -28.28 -2.02 -0.09
N LYS A 136 -27.71 -0.81 -0.11
CA LYS A 136 -27.37 -0.09 -1.33
C LYS A 136 -26.31 -0.81 -2.17
N ALA A 137 -25.33 -1.42 -1.50
CA ALA A 137 -24.26 -2.16 -2.15
C ALA A 137 -24.69 -3.57 -2.63
N GLY A 138 -25.89 -4.03 -2.26
CA GLY A 138 -26.36 -5.38 -2.61
C GLY A 138 -25.53 -6.51 -1.99
N LEU A 139 -24.88 -6.26 -0.84
CA LEU A 139 -23.97 -7.22 -0.22
C LEU A 139 -24.74 -8.37 0.45
N VAL A 140 -24.53 -9.60 -0.03
CA VAL A 140 -25.14 -10.82 0.51
C VAL A 140 -24.08 -11.79 1.05
N GLN A 141 -24.38 -12.41 2.19
CA GLN A 141 -23.53 -13.45 2.77
C GLN A 141 -23.76 -14.76 1.99
N ASN A 142 -22.84 -15.09 1.07
CA ASN A 142 -22.86 -16.41 0.43
C ASN A 142 -22.44 -17.47 1.46
N ARG A 143 -23.41 -18.21 1.98
CA ARG A 143 -23.16 -19.42 2.77
C ARG A 143 -22.74 -20.54 1.82
N GLN A 144 -21.44 -20.68 1.57
CA GLN A 144 -20.94 -21.94 1.02
C GLN A 144 -21.05 -22.99 2.13
N LYS A 145 -21.85 -24.03 1.86
CA LYS A 145 -21.89 -25.29 2.62
C LYS A 145 -20.72 -26.16 2.19
#